data_AF-A0A655ANK1-F1
#
_entry.id   AF-A0A655ANK1-F1
#
_cell.length_a   1.000
_cell.length_b   1.000
_cell.length_c   1.000
_cell.angle_alpha   90.00
_cell.angle_beta   90.00
_cell.angle_gamma   90.00
#
_symmetry.space_group_name_H-M   'P 1'
#
loop_
_entity.id
_entity.type
_entity.pdbx_description
1 polymer ?
#
loop_
_entity_poly.entity_id
_entity_poly.type
_entity_poly.pdbx_seq_one_letter_code
_entity_poly.pdbx_strand_id
1 'polypeptide(L)' 'MRATTVASYLKDDWFRDWGALQRLTPYYPDAQPADLNLGTVTRSGLWSPAPLRRG' A
#
# COMPACT_ATOMS: atom_id res chain seq x y z
N MET A 1 3.25 1.59 -8.73
CA MET A 1 3.00 3.05 -8.77
C MET A 1 4.32 3.76 -8.91
N ARG A 2 4.34 4.93 -9.53
CA ARG A 2 5.47 5.85 -9.54
C ARG A 2 5.27 6.91 -8.46
N ALA A 3 6.26 7.07 -7.58
CA ALA A 3 6.27 8.15 -6.60
C ALA A 3 6.85 9.43 -7.20
N THR A 4 6.32 10.58 -6.80
CA THR A 4 6.86 11.91 -7.14
C THR A 4 6.71 12.80 -5.92
N THR A 5 7.83 13.36 -5.45
CA THR A 5 7.83 14.32 -4.34
C THR A 5 7.21 15.64 -4.80
N VAL A 6 6.34 16.22 -3.97
CA VAL A 6 5.71 17.52 -4.21
C VAL A 6 6.17 18.52 -3.15
N ALA A 7 6.26 19.80 -3.52
CA ALA A 7 6.64 20.86 -2.60
C ALA A 7 5.57 21.03 -1.52
N SER A 8 5.98 21.06 -0.26
CA SER A 8 5.07 21.08 0.88
C SER A 8 5.75 21.71 2.10
N TYR A 9 5.05 22.62 2.78
CA TYR A 9 5.63 23.47 3.84
C TYR A 9 4.79 23.38 5.11
N LEU A 10 5.45 23.51 6.26
CA LEU A 10 4.77 23.69 7.53
C LEU A 10 4.36 25.17 7.68
N LYS A 11 3.08 25.40 7.98
CA LYS A 11 2.57 26.76 8.18
C LYS A 11 3.29 27.43 9.35
N ASP A 12 3.69 28.69 9.17
CA ASP A 12 4.36 29.55 10.16
C ASP A 12 5.75 29.06 10.64
N ASP A 13 6.26 27.94 10.13
CA ASP A 13 7.57 27.39 10.46
C ASP A 13 8.26 26.80 9.21
N TRP A 14 8.63 27.70 8.31
CA TRP A 14 9.11 27.39 6.96
C TRP A 14 10.57 26.89 6.92
N PHE A 15 11.31 26.98 8.03
CA PHE A 15 12.67 26.44 8.15
C PHE A 15 12.70 25.01 8.67
N ARG A 16 11.59 24.49 9.21
CA ARG A 16 11.53 23.16 9.79
C ARG A 16 11.45 22.09 8.69
N ASP A 17 12.38 21.14 8.75
CA ASP A 17 12.23 19.87 8.03
C ASP A 17 11.19 19.01 8.75
N TRP A 18 10.00 18.90 8.15
CA TRP A 18 8.90 18.11 8.68
C TRP A 18 8.73 16.77 7.94
N GLY A 19 9.56 16.51 6.93
CA GLY A 19 9.46 15.36 6.03
C GLY A 19 9.05 15.73 4.61
N ALA A 20 8.49 14.75 3.89
CA ALA A 20 8.16 14.88 2.47
C ALA A 20 6.75 14.36 2.16
N LEU A 21 6.08 15.03 1.22
CA LEU A 21 4.83 14.57 0.63
C LEU A 21 5.10 13.94 -0.74
N GLN A 22 4.56 12.74 -0.96
CA GLN A 22 4.66 12.04 -2.24
C GLN A 22 3.28 11.82 -2.87
N ARG A 23 3.17 12.14 -4.15
CA ARG A 23 2.05 11.69 -5.00
C ARG A 23 2.40 10.34 -5.61
N LEU A 24 1.50 9.38 -5.47
CA LEU A 24 1.62 8.07 -6.12
C LEU A 24 0.75 8.03 -7.38
N THR A 25 1.37 7.76 -8.52
CA THR A 25 0.68 7.62 -9.80
C THR A 25 0.66 6.14 -10.20
N PRO A 26 -0.49 5.52 -10.49
CA PRO A 26 -0.54 4.17 -11.03
C PRO A 26 0.28 4.05 -12.32
N TYR A 27 0.93 2.90 -12.54
CA TYR A 27 1.63 2.66 -13.82
C TYR A 27 0.64 2.41 -14.97
N TYR A 28 -0.51 1.84 -14.64
CA TYR A 28 -1.62 1.58 -15.54
C TYR A 28 -2.85 2.32 -14.97
N PRO A 29 -3.16 3.54 -15.45
CA PRO A 29 -4.22 4.36 -14.88
C PRO A 29 -5.61 3.73 -14.97
N ASP A 30 -5.85 2.94 -16.02
CA ASP A 30 -7.15 2.34 -16.29
C ASP A 30 -7.31 0.95 -15.66
N ALA A 31 -6.27 0.43 -14.99
CA ALA A 31 -6.33 -0.87 -14.33
C ALA A 31 -7.36 -0.84 -13.21
N GLN A 32 -8.31 -1.77 -13.26
CA GLN A 32 -9.32 -1.93 -12.23
C GLN A 32 -8.88 -2.97 -11.19
N PRO A 33 -9.34 -2.85 -9.93
CA PRO A 33 -9.21 -3.92 -8.96
C PRO A 33 -9.83 -5.23 -9.49
N ALA A 34 -9.28 -6.36 -9.07
CA ALA A 34 -9.85 -7.66 -9.40
C ALA A 34 -11.09 -7.96 -8.55
N ASP A 35 -12.08 -8.62 -9.14
CA ASP A 35 -13.20 -9.19 -8.40
C ASP A 35 -12.74 -10.40 -7.59
N LEU A 36 -12.92 -10.34 -6.27
CA LEU A 36 -12.55 -11.42 -5.37
C LEU A 36 -13.72 -12.40 -5.20
N ASN A 37 -13.51 -13.65 -5.62
CA ASN A 37 -14.41 -14.74 -5.27
C ASN A 37 -13.99 -15.32 -3.92
N LEU A 38 -14.78 -15.04 -2.88
CA LEU A 38 -14.51 -15.47 -1.50
C LEU A 38 -15.39 -16.65 -1.10
N GLY A 39 -14.86 -17.49 -0.21
CA GLY A 39 -15.58 -18.64 0.34
C GLY A 39 -15.16 -18.97 1.77
N THR A 40 -15.86 -19.90 2.40
CA THR A 40 -15.61 -20.36 3.77
C THR A 40 -15.33 -21.85 3.78
N VAL A 41 -14.37 -22.27 4.62
CA VAL A 41 -13.99 -23.68 4.78
C VAL A 41 -13.69 -23.98 6.25
N THR A 42 -14.20 -25.10 6.76
CA THR A 42 -13.86 -25.58 8.11
C THR A 42 -12.48 -26.23 8.10
N ARG A 43 -11.63 -25.86 9.06
CA ARG A 43 -10.27 -26.41 9.24
C ARG A 43 -10.12 -26.98 10.65
N SER A 44 -9.23 -27.96 10.82
CA SER A 44 -8.90 -28.51 12.14
C SER A 44 -8.01 -27.54 12.93
N GLY A 45 -7.99 -27.68 14.26
CA GLY A 45 -7.19 -26.81 15.14
C GLY A 45 -5.66 -26.94 14.99
N LEU A 46 -5.17 -27.97 14.29
CA LEU A 46 -3.74 -28.18 13.98
C LEU A 46 -3.41 -27.87 12.51
N TRP A 47 -4.36 -27.36 11.73
CA TRP A 47 -4.17 -27.12 10.30
C TRP A 47 -3.21 -25.94 10.03
N SER A 48 -2.33 -26.11 9.03
CA SER A 48 -1.39 -25.09 8.56
C SER A 48 -1.32 -25.07 7.02
N PRO A 49 -1.67 -23.96 6.32
CA PRO A 49 -1.78 -23.87 4.86
C PRO A 49 -0.46 -23.83 4.06
N ALA A 50 0.61 -24.43 4.59
CA ALA A 50 2.01 -24.26 4.18
C ALA A 50 2.67 -22.95 4.70
N PRO A 51 4.01 -22.90 4.80
CA PRO A 51 4.72 -21.74 5.31
C PRO A 51 4.55 -20.50 4.43
N LEU A 52 4.51 -19.32 5.06
CA LEU A 52 4.57 -18.05 4.35
C LEU A 52 5.90 -17.90 3.62
N ARG A 53 5.86 -17.41 2.37
CA ARG A 53 7.08 -16.99 1.67
C ARG A 53 7.71 -15.83 2.43
N ARG A 54 8.97 -16.00 2.84
CA ARG A 54 9.79 -14.94 3.43
C ARG A 54 10.87 -14.51 2.44
N GLY A 55 11.01 -13.20 2.26
CA GLY A 55 11.96 -12.51 1.40
C GLY A 55 11.86 -11.02 1.64
#